data_AF-A0A8W8JT46-F1
#
_entry.id   AF-A0A8W8JT46-F1
#
_cell.length_a   1.000
_cell.length_b   1.000
_cell.length_c   1.000
_cell.angle_alpha   90.00
_cell.angle_beta   90.00
_cell.angle_gamma   90.00
#
_symmetry.space_group_name_H-M   'P 1'
#
loop_
_entity.id
_entity.type
_entity.pdbx_description
1 polymer ?
#
loop_
_entity_poly.entity_id
_entity_poly.type
_entity_poly.pdbx_seq_one_letter_code
_entity_poly.pdbx_strand_id
1 'polypeptide(L)'
;MAVDDVIDKLQSKTILTEEMIKKIQSRTTNEAKTRELLEIFKTASESGFKALVESLSEAKQGHLAQNLQKTRTDLEESELGSDFEDFKSPKLQLVSSNDNKEWTIIKFQSNSNLPNNATVSIPSNLRNFDLIGIVVSEGISDEDICRVVNEIYQRIYQVPVRLIVKQHVDRQSDIFIRCVEKSKSRDAQREMANQGYKDGPEEMVELGLCDTEEVIFSANANIKYLSGVTQMSFFLNIDSAHLSFQIDVLNKEAQSSSRTYQGNLAYNVGDTKQTPPRSGSILIHLPKEAQRYAPLTLDVPVKAAAKYLAWQLTKLGSPDPHDLYMKLCEDNKRKVHVLKNRANREGNTDRKCCEAFIMSWASQRPKQENKAITILEALKKISQESLAKETDSFLMPFTNGSLSDKSIKAFSVKLEQKWEILAEKLGFNDEQIKAMYMDFDNGTMRALHILDRWRLEDSTIELGTDITVTLTKAMNGLM
;
A
#
# COMPACT_ATOMS: atom_id res chain seq x y z
N MET A 1 34.84 0.80 -44.16
CA MET A 1 33.62 1.39 -44.74
C MET A 1 33.85 2.88 -44.86
N ALA A 2 33.87 3.43 -46.07
CA ALA A 2 34.17 4.83 -46.27
C ALA A 2 32.89 5.65 -46.07
N VAL A 3 32.55 5.91 -44.80
CA VAL A 3 31.54 6.92 -44.41
C VAL A 3 31.87 8.26 -45.08
N ASP A 4 33.15 8.51 -45.28
CA ASP A 4 33.70 9.66 -46.00
C ASP A 4 33.15 9.76 -47.45
N ASP A 5 32.97 8.66 -48.18
CA ASP A 5 32.39 8.68 -49.55
C ASP A 5 30.91 9.13 -49.56
N VAL A 6 30.17 8.81 -48.49
CA VAL A 6 28.76 9.23 -48.33
C VAL A 6 28.71 10.71 -47.94
N ILE A 7 29.64 11.16 -47.09
CA ILE A 7 29.77 12.57 -46.68
C ILE A 7 30.10 13.44 -47.88
N ASP A 8 31.05 13.03 -48.73
CA ASP A 8 31.47 13.80 -49.92
C ASP A 8 30.28 14.02 -50.89
N LYS A 9 29.42 13.00 -51.05
CA LYS A 9 28.22 13.10 -51.89
C LYS A 9 27.11 13.94 -51.26
N LEU A 10 26.97 13.90 -49.95
CA LEU A 10 26.04 14.77 -49.23
C LEU A 10 26.49 16.22 -49.21
N GLN A 11 27.80 16.47 -49.18
CA GLN A 11 28.40 17.79 -49.32
C GLN A 11 28.19 18.34 -50.75
N SER A 12 28.41 17.51 -51.79
CA SER A 12 28.21 17.95 -53.17
C SER A 12 26.74 18.28 -53.50
N LYS A 13 25.80 17.66 -52.79
CA LYS A 13 24.36 17.97 -52.83
C LYS A 13 23.95 19.12 -51.90
N THR A 14 24.90 19.82 -51.27
CA THR A 14 24.68 20.94 -50.31
C THR A 14 23.78 20.60 -49.11
N ILE A 15 23.66 19.32 -48.76
CA ILE A 15 22.81 18.86 -47.64
C ILE A 15 23.52 19.02 -46.31
N LEU A 16 24.84 18.82 -46.28
CA LEU A 16 25.66 19.04 -45.09
C LEU A 16 26.34 20.41 -45.14
N THR A 17 26.22 21.18 -44.07
CA THR A 17 26.97 22.42 -43.90
C THR A 17 28.42 22.13 -43.51
N GLU A 18 29.34 23.08 -43.74
CA GLU A 18 30.75 22.93 -43.33
C GLU A 18 30.91 22.65 -41.83
N GLU A 19 30.02 23.18 -41.00
CA GLU A 19 30.00 22.93 -39.56
C GLU A 19 29.63 21.48 -39.23
N MET A 20 28.62 20.94 -39.90
CA MET A 20 28.22 19.53 -39.76
C MET A 20 29.35 18.59 -40.22
N ILE A 21 30.03 18.93 -41.31
CA ILE A 21 31.15 18.14 -41.83
C ILE A 21 32.31 18.14 -40.83
N LYS A 22 32.70 19.31 -40.29
CA LYS A 22 33.72 19.40 -39.23
C LYS A 22 33.34 18.57 -38.01
N LYS A 23 32.06 18.60 -37.61
CA LYS A 23 31.55 17.81 -36.48
C LYS A 23 31.69 16.30 -36.73
N ILE A 24 31.35 15.82 -37.93
CA ILE A 24 31.51 14.41 -38.28
C ILE A 24 33.00 14.05 -38.38
N GLN A 25 33.83 14.86 -39.05
CA GLN A 25 35.27 14.62 -39.22
C GLN A 25 36.06 14.68 -37.91
N SER A 26 35.55 15.37 -36.89
CA SER A 26 36.13 15.36 -35.54
C SER A 26 36.09 13.98 -34.85
N ARG A 27 35.30 13.04 -35.39
CA ARG A 27 35.19 11.67 -34.87
C ARG A 27 36.31 10.79 -35.42
N THR A 28 36.97 10.07 -34.52
CA THR A 28 38.20 9.30 -34.80
C THR A 28 37.95 7.96 -35.49
N THR A 29 36.78 7.34 -35.30
CA THR A 29 36.43 6.04 -35.89
C THR A 29 35.30 6.18 -36.90
N ASN A 30 35.29 5.32 -37.92
CA ASN A 30 34.22 5.29 -38.92
C ASN A 30 32.85 5.03 -38.28
N GLU A 31 32.79 4.19 -37.24
CA GLU A 31 31.53 3.95 -36.52
C GLU A 31 31.01 5.22 -35.82
N ALA A 32 31.90 5.99 -35.19
CA ALA A 32 31.52 7.25 -34.55
C ALA A 32 31.12 8.31 -35.58
N LYS A 33 31.78 8.34 -36.75
CA LYS A 33 31.37 9.18 -37.89
C LYS A 33 29.98 8.82 -38.40
N THR A 34 29.68 7.52 -38.58
CA THR A 34 28.35 7.04 -38.99
C THR A 34 27.29 7.44 -37.99
N ARG A 35 27.55 7.27 -36.69
CA ARG A 35 26.60 7.62 -35.63
C ARG A 35 26.29 9.12 -35.65
N GLU A 36 27.32 9.97 -35.75
CA GLU A 36 27.13 11.42 -35.84
C GLU A 36 26.35 11.82 -37.10
N LEU A 37 26.64 11.16 -38.24
CA LEU A 37 25.89 11.37 -39.48
C LEU A 37 24.41 11.01 -39.30
N LEU A 38 24.10 9.85 -38.70
CA LEU A 38 22.72 9.45 -38.46
C LEU A 38 21.99 10.38 -37.48
N GLU A 39 22.68 10.91 -36.46
CA GLU A 39 22.10 11.92 -35.55
C GLU A 39 21.72 13.20 -36.30
N ILE A 40 22.52 13.65 -37.26
CA ILE A 40 22.20 14.81 -38.10
C ILE A 40 20.93 14.54 -38.94
N PHE A 41 20.77 13.30 -39.41
CA PHE A 41 19.61 12.91 -40.23
C PHE A 41 18.36 12.50 -39.43
N LYS A 42 18.42 12.41 -38.09
CA LYS A 42 17.21 12.20 -37.26
C LYS A 42 16.19 13.33 -37.39
N THR A 43 16.67 14.55 -37.61
CA THR A 43 15.83 15.75 -37.75
C THR A 43 15.84 16.30 -39.19
N ALA A 44 16.31 15.50 -40.15
CA ALA A 44 16.37 15.95 -41.53
C ALA A 44 14.96 16.00 -42.15
N SER A 45 14.77 16.97 -43.05
CA SER A 45 13.58 17.02 -43.90
C SER A 45 13.50 15.80 -44.82
N GLU A 46 12.32 15.55 -45.36
CA GLU A 46 12.10 14.48 -46.35
C GLU A 46 13.07 14.58 -47.55
N SER A 47 13.36 15.80 -48.00
CA SER A 47 14.36 16.06 -49.05
C SER A 47 15.78 15.65 -48.62
N GLY A 48 16.14 15.86 -47.35
CA GLY A 48 17.41 15.41 -46.77
C GLY A 48 17.48 13.88 -46.69
N PHE A 49 16.41 13.22 -46.24
CA PHE A 49 16.34 11.75 -46.22
C PHE A 49 16.48 11.14 -47.62
N LYS A 50 15.79 11.70 -48.62
CA LYS A 50 15.91 11.25 -50.00
C LYS A 50 17.34 11.41 -50.53
N ALA A 51 17.97 12.55 -50.24
CA ALA A 51 19.37 12.78 -50.61
C ALA A 51 20.33 11.80 -49.91
N LEU A 52 20.08 11.41 -48.66
CA LEU A 52 20.84 10.38 -47.95
C LEU A 52 20.72 9.01 -48.61
N VAL A 53 19.51 8.58 -48.95
CA VAL A 53 19.25 7.31 -49.64
C VAL A 53 19.93 7.27 -51.00
N GLU A 54 19.83 8.36 -51.78
CA GLU A 54 20.53 8.48 -53.06
C GLU A 54 22.05 8.44 -52.90
N SER A 55 22.60 9.19 -51.94
CA SER A 55 24.04 9.22 -51.66
C SER A 55 24.56 7.86 -51.19
N LEU A 56 23.78 7.10 -50.41
CA LEU A 56 24.10 5.72 -50.03
C LEU A 56 24.11 4.79 -51.25
N SER A 57 23.11 4.91 -52.13
CA SER A 57 23.05 4.12 -53.38
C SER A 57 24.25 4.42 -54.28
N GLU A 58 24.56 5.70 -54.48
CA GLU A 58 25.70 6.15 -55.27
C GLU A 58 27.04 5.75 -54.64
N ALA A 59 27.14 5.65 -53.30
CA ALA A 59 28.34 5.21 -52.58
C ALA A 59 28.50 3.68 -52.51
N LYS A 60 27.84 2.93 -53.41
CA LYS A 60 27.82 1.45 -53.47
C LYS A 60 27.25 0.80 -52.20
N GLN A 61 26.47 1.52 -51.41
CA GLN A 61 25.73 1.02 -50.24
C GLN A 61 24.23 0.83 -50.56
N GLY A 62 23.94 0.30 -51.76
CA GLY A 62 22.57 0.12 -52.23
C GLY A 62 21.68 -0.74 -51.31
N HIS A 63 22.28 -1.71 -50.60
CA HIS A 63 21.56 -2.54 -49.62
C HIS A 63 21.05 -1.72 -48.41
N LEU A 64 21.83 -0.74 -47.93
CA LEU A 64 21.41 0.15 -46.84
C LEU A 64 20.36 1.15 -47.34
N ALA A 65 20.51 1.67 -48.56
CA ALA A 65 19.51 2.52 -49.19
C ALA A 65 18.15 1.80 -49.32
N GLN A 66 18.16 0.54 -49.78
CA GLN A 66 16.96 -0.29 -49.86
C GLN A 66 16.36 -0.60 -48.49
N ASN A 67 17.18 -0.93 -47.48
CA ASN A 67 16.69 -1.16 -46.12
C ASN A 67 16.04 0.08 -45.53
N LEU A 68 16.61 1.27 -45.75
CA LEU A 68 16.03 2.53 -45.27
C LEU A 68 14.73 2.88 -46.00
N GLN A 69 14.66 2.67 -47.32
CA GLN A 69 13.42 2.84 -48.09
C GLN A 69 12.35 1.86 -47.64
N LYS A 70 12.70 0.58 -47.52
CA LYS A 70 11.77 -0.45 -47.08
C LYS A 70 11.30 -0.20 -45.65
N THR A 71 12.19 0.17 -44.73
CA THR A 71 11.80 0.52 -43.34
C THR A 71 10.83 1.70 -43.33
N ARG A 72 11.04 2.69 -44.22
CA ARG A 72 10.09 3.80 -44.37
C ARG A 72 8.74 3.34 -44.90
N THR A 73 8.72 2.51 -45.95
CA THR A 73 7.48 1.93 -46.49
C THR A 73 6.78 1.04 -45.48
N ASP A 74 7.51 0.18 -44.76
CA ASP A 74 6.99 -0.69 -43.71
C ASP A 74 6.45 0.14 -42.52
N LEU A 75 7.02 1.32 -42.22
CA LEU A 75 6.49 2.26 -41.23
C LEU A 75 5.24 3.01 -41.74
N GLU A 76 5.19 3.31 -43.04
CA GLU A 76 4.02 3.89 -43.71
C GLU A 76 2.86 2.86 -43.84
N GLU A 77 3.17 1.57 -43.93
CA GLU A 77 2.21 0.45 -44.08
C GLU A 77 1.88 -0.29 -42.77
N SER A 78 2.63 -0.05 -41.68
CA SER A 78 2.44 -0.73 -40.39
C SER A 78 1.20 -0.21 -39.65
N GLU A 79 0.15 -1.04 -39.62
CA GLU A 79 -1.10 -0.86 -38.85
C GLU A 79 -0.93 -0.84 -37.31
N LEU A 80 0.28 -0.87 -36.76
CA LEU A 80 0.53 -0.71 -35.31
C LEU A 80 0.51 0.76 -34.81
N GLY A 81 0.06 1.69 -35.66
CA GLY A 81 -0.22 3.08 -35.31
C GLY A 81 -1.62 3.56 -35.74
N SER A 82 -2.52 2.67 -36.15
CA SER A 82 -3.81 3.03 -36.79
C SER A 82 -4.94 3.45 -35.84
N ASP A 83 -4.68 3.65 -34.55
CA ASP A 83 -5.57 4.39 -33.64
C ASP A 83 -5.42 5.92 -33.77
N PHE A 84 -4.49 6.39 -34.61
CA PHE A 84 -4.49 7.75 -35.12
C PHE A 84 -4.94 7.70 -36.58
N GLU A 85 -6.23 7.97 -36.80
CA GLU A 85 -6.70 8.43 -38.11
C GLU A 85 -5.71 9.47 -38.66
N ASP A 86 -5.44 9.39 -39.97
CA ASP A 86 -4.75 10.40 -40.77
C ASP A 86 -4.83 11.78 -40.10
N PHE A 87 -3.67 12.36 -39.75
CA PHE A 87 -3.58 13.69 -39.15
C PHE A 87 -4.44 14.68 -39.94
N LYS A 88 -5.70 14.87 -39.50
CA LYS A 88 -6.54 15.97 -39.94
C LYS A 88 -5.76 17.22 -39.57
N SER A 89 -5.57 18.11 -40.53
CA SER A 89 -4.62 19.23 -40.45
C SER A 89 -4.64 19.87 -39.06
N PRO A 90 -3.49 20.08 -38.41
CA PRO A 90 -3.45 20.69 -37.09
C PRO A 90 -4.04 22.09 -37.17
N LYS A 91 -5.09 22.33 -36.39
CA LYS A 91 -5.77 23.63 -36.30
C LYS A 91 -5.37 24.30 -35.01
N LEU A 92 -4.81 25.51 -35.10
CA LEU A 92 -4.67 26.37 -33.94
C LEU A 92 -6.05 26.87 -33.52
N GLN A 93 -6.44 26.60 -32.28
CA GLN A 93 -7.63 27.14 -31.67
C GLN A 93 -7.23 28.04 -30.50
N LEU A 94 -7.86 29.20 -30.44
CA LEU A 94 -7.75 30.11 -29.30
C LEU A 94 -8.98 29.94 -28.43
N VAL A 95 -8.77 29.80 -27.12
CA VAL A 95 -9.83 29.63 -26.14
C VAL A 95 -9.67 30.72 -25.08
N SER A 96 -10.79 31.31 -24.68
CA SER A 96 -10.82 32.33 -23.62
C SER A 96 -11.81 32.00 -22.52
N SER A 97 -11.45 32.35 -21.30
CA SER A 97 -12.29 32.22 -20.12
C SER A 97 -13.15 33.47 -19.91
N ASN A 98 -14.41 33.29 -19.54
CA ASN A 98 -15.24 34.38 -19.01
C ASN A 98 -15.03 34.57 -17.49
N ASP A 99 -15.70 35.55 -16.87
CA ASP A 99 -15.64 35.82 -15.43
C ASP A 99 -16.10 34.62 -14.57
N ASN A 100 -16.86 33.68 -15.14
CA ASN A 100 -17.31 32.44 -14.50
C ASN A 100 -16.36 31.25 -14.76
N LYS A 101 -15.19 31.48 -15.37
CA LYS A 101 -14.22 30.45 -15.79
C LYS A 101 -14.78 29.42 -16.78
N GLU A 102 -15.85 29.75 -17.49
CA GLU A 102 -16.31 28.95 -18.62
C GLU A 102 -15.44 29.26 -19.84
N TRP A 103 -14.98 28.21 -20.50
CA TRP A 103 -14.10 28.30 -21.65
C TRP A 103 -14.91 28.36 -22.94
N THR A 104 -14.55 29.28 -23.83
CA THR A 104 -15.19 29.44 -25.13
C THR A 104 -14.16 29.57 -26.24
N ILE A 105 -14.44 28.93 -27.38
CA ILE A 105 -13.59 29.04 -28.57
C ILE A 105 -13.75 30.44 -29.18
N ILE A 106 -12.61 31.12 -29.38
CA ILE A 106 -12.58 32.38 -30.10
C ILE A 106 -12.52 32.08 -31.60
N LYS A 107 -13.58 32.49 -32.31
CA LYS A 107 -13.63 32.36 -33.76
C LYS A 107 -12.77 33.45 -34.41
N PHE A 108 -11.80 33.02 -35.22
CA PHE A 108 -11.04 33.93 -36.08
C PHE A 108 -11.95 34.55 -37.13
N GLN A 109 -11.80 35.85 -37.39
CA GLN A 109 -12.57 36.57 -38.41
C GLN A 109 -11.98 36.44 -39.83
N SER A 110 -10.85 35.75 -40.04
CA SER A 110 -10.26 35.57 -41.38
C SER A 110 -9.81 34.14 -41.69
N ASN A 111 -10.13 33.69 -42.91
CA ASN A 111 -9.88 32.35 -43.47
C ASN A 111 -8.49 32.19 -44.12
N SER A 112 -7.46 32.87 -43.64
CA SER A 112 -6.12 32.73 -44.24
C SER A 112 -5.05 32.65 -43.17
N ASN A 113 -4.41 31.47 -43.08
CA ASN A 113 -3.10 31.17 -42.50
C ASN A 113 -2.54 32.29 -41.62
N LEU A 114 -2.62 32.14 -40.30
CA LEU A 114 -2.17 33.12 -39.31
C LEU A 114 -0.80 33.72 -39.67
N PRO A 115 -0.74 34.97 -40.15
CA PRO A 115 0.50 35.72 -40.23
C PRO A 115 0.80 36.29 -38.85
N ASN A 116 2.03 36.76 -38.62
CA ASN A 116 2.56 37.31 -37.37
C ASN A 116 1.77 38.47 -36.70
N ASN A 117 0.54 38.81 -37.14
CA ASN A 117 -0.31 39.92 -36.69
C ASN A 117 -1.81 39.55 -36.56
N ALA A 118 -2.14 38.35 -36.08
CA ALA A 118 -3.54 37.99 -35.83
C ALA A 118 -4.14 38.88 -34.72
N THR A 119 -5.15 39.68 -35.07
CA THR A 119 -5.88 40.52 -34.12
C THR A 119 -7.11 39.76 -33.63
N VAL A 120 -7.19 39.56 -32.32
CA VAL A 120 -8.29 38.84 -31.68
C VAL A 120 -9.18 39.86 -30.97
N SER A 121 -10.46 39.94 -31.36
CA SER A 121 -11.42 40.83 -30.72
C SER A 121 -12.11 40.11 -29.57
N ILE A 122 -11.79 40.51 -28.34
CA ILE A 122 -12.41 39.98 -27.13
C ILE A 122 -13.57 40.90 -26.74
N PRO A 123 -14.77 40.37 -26.41
CA PRO A 123 -15.91 41.17 -25.98
C PRO A 123 -15.56 42.08 -24.78
N SER A 124 -15.89 43.37 -24.88
CA SER A 124 -15.49 44.42 -23.94
C SER A 124 -16.16 44.37 -22.55
N ASN A 125 -17.01 43.37 -22.31
CA ASN A 125 -17.76 43.21 -21.07
C ASN A 125 -17.04 42.35 -20.01
N LEU A 126 -15.87 41.77 -20.33
CA LEU A 126 -15.10 40.94 -19.41
C LEU A 126 -14.06 41.78 -18.64
N ARG A 127 -14.01 41.64 -17.31
CA ARG A 127 -13.03 42.38 -16.47
C ARG A 127 -11.66 41.72 -16.48
N ASN A 128 -11.64 40.39 -16.48
CA ASN A 128 -10.43 39.57 -16.59
C ASN A 128 -10.69 38.47 -17.62
N PHE A 129 -9.68 38.11 -18.40
CA PHE A 129 -9.74 36.98 -19.32
C PHE A 129 -8.38 36.30 -19.39
N ASP A 130 -8.39 34.98 -19.42
CA ASP A 130 -7.23 34.17 -19.79
C ASP A 130 -7.36 33.76 -21.26
N LEU A 131 -6.21 33.58 -21.92
CA LEU A 131 -6.14 33.17 -23.32
C LEU A 131 -5.19 31.97 -23.44
N ILE A 132 -5.69 30.86 -23.97
CA ILE A 132 -4.89 29.66 -24.24
C ILE A 132 -4.95 29.36 -25.73
N GLY A 133 -3.78 29.29 -26.36
CA GLY A 133 -3.61 28.76 -27.72
C GLY A 133 -3.26 27.29 -27.66
N ILE A 134 -4.10 26.45 -28.27
CA ILE A 134 -3.88 25.01 -28.33
C ILE A 134 -3.94 24.55 -29.79
N VAL A 135 -2.99 23.70 -30.17
CA VAL A 135 -2.98 23.05 -31.49
C VAL A 135 -3.68 21.72 -31.32
N VAL A 136 -4.80 21.54 -32.02
CA VAL A 136 -5.65 20.35 -31.95
C VAL A 136 -5.85 19.77 -33.34
N SER A 137 -6.04 18.46 -33.42
CA SER A 137 -6.43 17.83 -34.68
C SER A 137 -7.79 18.33 -35.13
N GLU A 138 -7.96 18.53 -36.44
CA GLU A 138 -9.26 18.83 -37.02
C GLU A 138 -10.28 17.72 -36.64
N GLY A 139 -11.50 18.09 -36.27
CA GLY A 139 -12.56 17.15 -35.87
C GLY A 139 -12.76 16.94 -34.36
N ILE A 140 -11.88 17.46 -33.50
CA ILE A 140 -12.16 17.54 -32.05
C ILE A 140 -13.26 18.58 -31.81
N SER A 141 -14.25 18.24 -30.97
CA SER A 141 -15.37 19.12 -30.66
C SER A 141 -14.92 20.35 -29.85
N ASP A 142 -15.59 21.48 -30.04
CA ASP A 142 -15.32 22.70 -29.26
C ASP A 142 -15.44 22.45 -27.74
N GLU A 143 -16.37 21.58 -27.32
CA GLU A 143 -16.56 21.16 -25.93
C GLU A 143 -15.35 20.37 -25.39
N ASP A 144 -14.84 19.40 -26.15
CA ASP A 144 -13.66 18.61 -25.75
C ASP A 144 -12.40 19.48 -25.67
N ILE A 145 -12.23 20.43 -26.60
CA ILE A 145 -11.13 21.42 -26.56
C ILE A 145 -11.23 22.24 -25.28
N CYS A 146 -12.42 22.77 -24.97
CA CYS A 146 -12.65 23.55 -23.76
C CYS A 146 -12.41 22.72 -22.48
N ARG A 147 -12.81 21.44 -22.46
CA ARG A 147 -12.53 20.53 -21.34
C ARG A 147 -11.03 20.32 -21.15
N VAL A 148 -10.29 20.04 -22.22
CA VAL A 148 -8.82 19.85 -22.15
C VAL A 148 -8.12 21.13 -21.71
N VAL A 149 -8.53 22.29 -22.24
CA VAL A 149 -7.99 23.59 -21.83
C VAL A 149 -8.28 23.86 -20.36
N ASN A 150 -9.48 23.54 -19.87
CA ASN A 150 -9.81 23.66 -18.45
C ASN A 150 -8.90 22.79 -17.57
N GLU A 151 -8.67 21.53 -17.96
CA GLU A 151 -7.76 20.62 -17.25
C GLU A 151 -6.31 21.15 -17.22
N ILE A 152 -5.82 21.67 -18.35
CA ILE A 152 -4.48 22.27 -18.44
C ILE A 152 -4.40 23.53 -17.57
N TYR A 153 -5.40 24.40 -17.66
CA TYR A 153 -5.48 25.63 -16.87
C TYR A 153 -5.50 25.33 -15.38
N GLN A 154 -6.37 24.42 -14.94
CA GLN A 154 -6.41 23.95 -13.56
C GLN A 154 -5.03 23.45 -13.13
N ARG A 155 -4.34 22.66 -13.97
CA ARG A 155 -2.97 22.18 -13.67
C ARG A 155 -1.91 23.28 -13.57
N ILE A 156 -2.00 24.35 -14.37
CA ILE A 156 -1.05 25.47 -14.34
C ILE A 156 -1.24 26.33 -13.09
N TYR A 157 -2.49 26.54 -12.66
CA TYR A 157 -2.84 27.41 -11.54
C TYR A 157 -3.00 26.69 -10.20
N GLN A 158 -2.47 25.46 -10.08
CA GLN A 158 -2.47 24.74 -8.81
C GLN A 158 -1.65 25.50 -7.77
N VAL A 159 -2.23 25.64 -6.58
CA VAL A 159 -1.52 26.17 -5.42
C VAL A 159 -0.99 25.00 -4.59
N PRO A 160 0.27 25.04 -4.15
CA PRO A 160 0.83 23.99 -3.31
C PRO A 160 0.15 24.02 -1.94
N VAL A 161 -0.58 22.95 -1.64
CA VAL A 161 -1.29 22.76 -0.38
C VAL A 161 -0.69 21.60 0.41
N ARG A 162 -1.02 21.58 1.70
CA ARG A 162 -0.73 20.50 2.63
C ARG A 162 -2.03 19.96 3.18
N LEU A 163 -2.20 18.66 3.02
CA LEU A 163 -3.27 17.90 3.64
C LEU A 163 -2.77 17.37 4.99
N ILE A 164 -3.42 17.80 6.06
CA ILE A 164 -3.06 17.49 7.44
C ILE A 164 -4.17 16.62 8.01
N VAL A 165 -3.83 15.41 8.45
CA VAL A 165 -4.76 14.47 9.09
C VAL A 165 -4.35 14.28 10.54
N LYS A 166 -5.28 14.48 11.48
CA LYS A 166 -5.05 14.30 12.91
C LYS A 166 -6.18 13.56 13.60
N GLN A 167 -5.85 12.88 14.70
CA GLN A 167 -6.76 12.14 15.56
C GLN A 167 -6.92 12.86 16.90
N HIS A 168 -8.12 12.83 17.47
CA HIS A 168 -8.37 13.41 18.79
C HIS A 168 -7.70 12.54 19.87
N VAL A 169 -7.03 13.18 20.85
CA VAL A 169 -6.25 12.47 21.89
C VAL A 169 -7.13 11.53 22.73
N ASP A 170 -8.29 12.02 23.20
CA ASP A 170 -9.20 11.20 24.02
C ASP A 170 -10.11 10.28 23.21
N ARG A 171 -10.26 10.54 21.91
CA ARG A 171 -11.23 9.88 21.02
C ARG A 171 -10.54 9.59 19.69
N GLN A 172 -9.61 8.64 19.70
CA GLN A 172 -8.77 8.39 18.51
C GLN A 172 -9.57 7.94 17.27
N SER A 173 -10.83 7.54 17.42
CA SER A 173 -11.81 7.33 16.33
C SER A 173 -12.24 8.61 15.62
N ASP A 174 -12.10 9.78 16.25
CA ASP A 174 -12.45 11.07 15.68
C ASP A 174 -11.28 11.59 14.85
N ILE A 175 -11.49 11.68 13.54
CA ILE A 175 -10.53 12.21 12.58
C ILE A 175 -10.89 13.66 12.26
N PHE A 176 -9.87 14.50 12.16
CA PHE A 176 -9.97 15.85 11.64
C PHE A 176 -8.94 16.05 10.54
N ILE A 177 -9.42 16.49 9.37
CA ILE A 177 -8.59 16.75 8.20
C ILE A 177 -8.73 18.21 7.83
N ARG A 178 -7.60 18.83 7.52
CA ARG A 178 -7.56 20.20 7.03
C ARG A 178 -6.60 20.28 5.85
N CYS A 179 -7.03 20.92 4.79
CA CYS A 179 -6.18 21.22 3.64
C CYS A 179 -5.92 22.73 3.62
N VAL A 180 -4.66 23.11 3.71
CA VAL A 180 -4.27 24.54 3.73
C VAL A 180 -3.12 24.78 2.78
N GLU A 181 -2.96 26.02 2.35
CA GLU A 181 -1.76 26.45 1.66
C GLU A 181 -0.50 26.08 2.46
N LYS A 182 0.56 25.69 1.76
CA LYS A 182 1.81 25.22 2.38
C LYS A 182 2.36 26.19 3.43
N SER A 183 2.24 27.49 3.19
CA SER A 183 2.64 28.57 4.10
C SER A 183 1.88 28.60 5.44
N LYS A 184 0.60 28.22 5.44
CA LYS A 184 -0.32 28.26 6.60
C LYS A 184 -0.32 26.97 7.43
N SER A 185 0.37 25.93 6.98
CA SER A 185 0.36 24.60 7.60
C SER A 185 0.72 24.58 9.09
N ARG A 186 1.70 25.39 9.52
CA ARG A 186 2.12 25.43 10.94
C ARG A 186 1.04 26.00 11.86
N ASP A 187 0.35 27.04 11.41
CA ASP A 187 -0.70 27.68 12.20
C ASP A 187 -1.94 26.77 12.27
N ALA A 188 -2.32 26.15 11.14
CA ALA A 188 -3.37 25.15 11.09
C ALA A 188 -3.12 23.98 12.06
N GLN A 189 -1.89 23.45 12.12
CA GLN A 189 -1.53 22.40 13.07
C GLN A 189 -1.67 22.83 14.53
N ARG A 190 -1.28 24.07 14.87
CA ARG A 190 -1.44 24.60 16.23
C ARG A 190 -2.92 24.74 16.60
N GLU A 191 -3.75 25.21 15.68
CA GLU A 191 -5.19 25.30 15.89
C GLU A 191 -5.84 23.93 16.08
N MET A 192 -5.48 22.94 15.26
CA MET A 192 -5.93 21.55 15.43
C MET A 192 -5.52 20.98 16.79
N ALA A 193 -4.27 21.22 17.20
CA ALA A 193 -3.77 20.79 18.50
C ALA A 193 -4.52 21.44 19.67
N ASN A 194 -4.90 22.72 19.56
CA ASN A 194 -5.70 23.42 20.56
C ASN A 194 -7.12 22.85 20.69
N GLN A 195 -7.63 22.23 19.62
CA GLN A 195 -8.93 21.54 19.59
C GLN A 195 -8.84 20.07 20.07
N GLY A 196 -7.66 19.61 20.50
CA GLY A 196 -7.47 18.23 20.98
C GLY A 196 -7.01 17.23 19.91
N TYR A 197 -6.78 17.67 18.66
CA TYR A 197 -6.31 16.83 17.56
C TYR A 197 -4.78 16.87 17.46
N LYS A 198 -4.10 16.10 18.32
CA LYS A 198 -2.62 16.06 18.41
C LYS A 198 -2.02 14.76 17.89
N ASP A 199 -2.79 13.67 17.91
CA ASP A 199 -2.34 12.34 17.50
C ASP A 199 -2.52 12.12 15.98
N GLY A 200 -2.10 10.96 15.49
CA GLY A 200 -2.19 10.56 14.09
C GLY A 200 -0.89 10.76 13.31
N PRO A 201 -0.93 10.63 11.98
CA PRO A 201 0.26 10.65 11.14
C PRO A 201 1.01 12.00 11.25
N GLU A 202 2.34 11.91 11.31
CA GLU A 202 3.22 13.09 11.30
C GLU A 202 3.45 13.63 9.89
N GLU A 203 3.50 12.73 8.91
CA GLU A 203 3.70 13.07 7.51
C GLU A 203 2.49 13.84 6.97
N MET A 204 2.78 15.00 6.39
CA MET A 204 1.81 15.81 5.66
C MET A 204 1.92 15.47 4.18
N VAL A 205 0.77 15.30 3.53
CA VAL A 205 0.74 15.12 2.09
C VAL A 205 0.83 16.48 1.42
N GLU A 206 1.81 16.67 0.54
CA GLU A 206 1.89 17.85 -0.33
C GLU A 206 1.29 17.52 -1.69
N LEU A 207 0.33 18.34 -2.14
CA LEU A 207 -0.30 18.21 -3.45
C LEU A 207 -0.70 19.58 -3.99
N GLY A 208 -1.08 19.67 -5.27
CA GLY A 208 -1.55 20.90 -5.89
C GLY A 208 -3.07 20.90 -6.06
N LEU A 209 -3.74 21.93 -5.56
CA LEU A 209 -5.19 22.12 -5.72
C LEU A 209 -5.52 23.44 -6.40
N CYS A 210 -6.63 23.44 -7.13
CA CYS A 210 -7.25 24.65 -7.66
C CYS A 210 -8.36 25.15 -6.73
N ASP A 211 -8.66 26.43 -6.83
CA ASP A 211 -9.83 27.01 -6.19
C ASP A 211 -11.11 26.25 -6.62
N THR A 212 -11.97 25.91 -5.67
CA THR A 212 -13.20 25.10 -5.78
C THR A 212 -13.01 23.59 -6.02
N GLU A 213 -11.78 23.08 -6.16
CA GLU A 213 -11.58 21.63 -6.33
C GLU A 213 -11.95 20.85 -5.08
N GLU A 214 -12.42 19.61 -5.28
CA GLU A 214 -12.87 18.75 -4.19
C GLU A 214 -11.88 17.63 -3.92
N VAL A 215 -11.75 17.26 -2.65
CA VAL A 215 -10.95 16.11 -2.22
C VAL A 215 -11.89 15.11 -1.55
N ILE A 216 -11.92 13.90 -2.08
CA ILE A 216 -12.80 12.82 -1.67
C ILE A 216 -11.99 11.78 -0.90
N PHE A 217 -12.52 11.35 0.23
CA PHE A 217 -11.88 10.41 1.15
C PHE A 217 -12.62 9.08 1.19
N SER A 218 -11.87 7.97 1.19
CA SER A 218 -12.41 6.63 1.35
C SER A 218 -11.67 5.85 2.44
N ALA A 219 -12.42 5.11 3.25
CA ALA A 219 -11.88 4.22 4.28
C ALA A 219 -11.63 2.84 3.65
N ASN A 220 -10.38 2.40 3.68
CA ASN A 220 -9.91 1.13 3.11
C ASN A 220 -9.20 0.28 4.17
N ALA A 221 -8.99 -1.00 3.85
CA ALA A 221 -8.42 -2.01 4.75
C ALA A 221 -9.29 -2.23 6.01
N ASN A 222 -8.73 -2.17 7.21
CA ASN A 222 -9.42 -2.56 8.45
C ASN A 222 -10.17 -1.41 9.16
N ILE A 223 -10.49 -0.32 8.45
CA ILE A 223 -11.29 0.79 8.99
C ILE A 223 -12.54 1.02 8.15
N LYS A 224 -13.59 1.53 8.78
CA LYS A 224 -14.85 1.92 8.15
C LYS A 224 -15.34 3.26 8.69
N TYR A 225 -16.12 3.97 7.89
CA TYR A 225 -16.80 5.19 8.34
C TYR A 225 -17.98 4.85 9.25
N LEU A 226 -18.14 5.63 10.31
CA LEU A 226 -19.34 5.61 11.15
C LEU A 226 -20.27 6.78 10.80
N SER A 227 -19.72 7.99 10.71
CA SER A 227 -20.49 9.22 10.49
C SER A 227 -19.60 10.38 10.08
N GLY A 228 -20.14 11.36 9.37
CA GLY A 228 -19.45 12.60 8.97
C GLY A 228 -19.41 12.77 7.45
N VAL A 229 -18.77 13.84 7.00
CA VAL A 229 -18.62 14.16 5.57
C VAL A 229 -17.29 13.64 5.06
N THR A 230 -17.29 12.96 3.91
CA THR A 230 -16.10 12.33 3.31
C THR A 230 -15.51 13.13 2.15
N GLN A 231 -15.95 14.37 1.98
CA GLN A 231 -15.59 15.24 0.87
C GLN A 231 -15.44 16.67 1.38
N MET A 232 -14.47 17.39 0.84
CA MET A 232 -14.24 18.80 1.14
C MET A 232 -13.90 19.55 -0.13
N SER A 233 -14.37 20.78 -0.26
CA SER A 233 -14.00 21.68 -1.34
C SER A 233 -12.93 22.66 -0.85
N PHE A 234 -11.87 22.82 -1.63
CA PHE A 234 -10.78 23.74 -1.34
C PHE A 234 -11.09 25.11 -1.93
N PHE A 235 -10.91 26.16 -1.13
CA PHE A 235 -11.10 27.55 -1.57
C PHE A 235 -9.85 28.35 -1.31
N LEU A 236 -9.41 29.11 -2.30
CA LEU A 236 -8.22 29.94 -2.16
C LEU A 236 -8.49 31.08 -1.16
N ASN A 237 -7.53 31.35 -0.27
CA ASN A 237 -7.63 32.40 0.75
C ASN A 237 -8.75 32.26 1.78
N ILE A 238 -9.51 31.17 1.76
CA ILE A 238 -10.55 30.87 2.75
C ILE A 238 -10.16 29.60 3.50
N ASP A 239 -10.12 29.68 4.81
CA ASP A 239 -9.76 28.55 5.68
C ASP A 239 -10.97 27.65 6.00
N SER A 240 -11.77 27.34 4.98
CA SER A 240 -12.98 26.51 5.07
C SER A 240 -12.73 25.06 4.69
N ALA A 241 -11.54 24.75 4.17
CA ALA A 241 -11.18 23.45 3.63
C ALA A 241 -10.81 22.47 4.77
N HIS A 242 -11.82 22.05 5.52
CA HIS A 242 -11.70 21.08 6.61
C HIS A 242 -12.89 20.14 6.65
N LEU A 243 -12.69 18.98 7.27
CA LEU A 243 -13.74 18.00 7.52
C LEU A 243 -13.44 17.22 8.80
N SER A 244 -14.51 16.74 9.45
CA SER A 244 -14.41 15.83 10.58
C SER A 244 -15.36 14.65 10.36
N PHE A 245 -14.87 13.46 10.69
CA PHE A 245 -15.67 12.24 10.68
C PHE A 245 -15.18 11.26 11.73
N GLN A 246 -16.00 10.26 12.02
CA GLN A 246 -15.69 9.17 12.93
C GLN A 246 -15.43 7.88 12.15
N ILE A 247 -14.41 7.14 12.57
CA ILE A 247 -14.08 5.82 12.05
C ILE A 247 -14.19 4.75 13.13
N ASP A 248 -14.43 3.52 12.69
CA ASP A 248 -14.36 2.32 13.53
C ASP A 248 -13.55 1.24 12.82
N VAL A 249 -13.21 0.21 13.58
CA VAL A 249 -12.54 -0.98 13.09
C VAL A 249 -13.54 -1.85 12.32
N LEU A 250 -13.17 -2.29 11.13
CA LEU A 250 -14.00 -3.19 10.33
C LEU A 250 -14.03 -4.59 10.94
N ASN A 251 -12.87 -5.12 11.30
CA ASN A 251 -12.68 -6.44 11.90
C ASN A 251 -11.77 -6.35 13.14
N LYS A 252 -12.35 -6.57 14.32
CA LYS A 252 -11.65 -6.51 15.62
C LYS A 252 -10.77 -7.74 15.89
N GLU A 253 -10.96 -8.82 15.15
CA GLU A 253 -10.12 -10.04 15.22
C GLU A 253 -8.83 -9.90 14.41
N ALA A 254 -8.77 -8.92 13.49
CA ALA A 254 -7.61 -8.66 12.67
C ALA A 254 -6.49 -7.92 13.43
N GLN A 255 -5.32 -7.95 12.82
CA GLN A 255 -4.04 -7.41 13.27
C GLN A 255 -3.66 -7.92 14.64
N SER A 256 -3.92 -9.21 14.88
CA SER A 256 -3.84 -9.86 16.20
C SER A 256 -2.48 -9.70 16.89
N SER A 257 -1.40 -9.63 16.11
CA SER A 257 -0.03 -9.42 16.57
C SER A 257 0.33 -7.95 16.85
N SER A 258 -0.47 -7.00 16.35
CA SER A 258 -0.27 -5.57 16.49
C SER A 258 -0.93 -5.01 17.75
N ARG A 259 -0.29 -4.00 18.34
CA ARG A 259 -0.84 -3.25 19.49
C ARG A 259 -1.99 -2.30 19.10
N THR A 260 -2.10 -1.99 17.82
CA THR A 260 -3.13 -1.09 17.26
C THR A 260 -3.80 -1.76 16.07
N TYR A 261 -5.08 -1.49 15.86
CA TYR A 261 -5.68 -1.66 14.55
C TYR A 261 -5.09 -0.62 13.59
N GLN A 262 -4.94 -0.98 12.32
CA GLN A 262 -4.41 -0.12 11.28
C GLN A 262 -5.35 -0.15 10.07
N GLY A 263 -5.58 1.01 9.47
CA GLY A 263 -6.36 1.12 8.26
C GLY A 263 -5.87 2.25 7.38
N ASN A 264 -6.38 2.28 6.16
CA ASN A 264 -5.90 3.21 5.14
C ASN A 264 -7.00 4.21 4.82
N LEU A 265 -6.74 5.48 5.07
CA LEU A 265 -7.58 6.56 4.59
C LEU A 265 -7.06 7.01 3.23
N ALA A 266 -7.73 6.57 2.16
CA ALA A 266 -7.39 6.98 0.81
C ALA A 266 -8.03 8.31 0.46
N TYR A 267 -7.33 9.12 -0.33
CA TYR A 267 -7.83 10.39 -0.86
C TYR A 267 -7.65 10.45 -2.38
N ASN A 268 -8.54 11.18 -3.05
CA ASN A 268 -8.49 11.47 -4.47
C ASN A 268 -9.02 12.88 -4.73
N VAL A 269 -8.35 13.65 -5.59
CA VAL A 269 -8.83 14.99 -6.00
C VAL A 269 -9.82 14.85 -7.15
N GLY A 270 -11.06 15.30 -6.93
CA GLY A 270 -12.20 15.15 -7.82
C GLY A 270 -12.72 13.71 -7.92
N ASP A 271 -13.71 13.50 -8.77
CA ASP A 271 -14.35 12.20 -8.99
C ASP A 271 -13.54 11.26 -9.91
N THR A 272 -12.60 11.81 -10.68
CA THR A 272 -11.78 11.05 -11.62
C THR A 272 -10.54 10.50 -10.94
N LYS A 273 -10.21 9.23 -11.20
CA LYS A 273 -9.05 8.57 -10.60
C LYS A 273 -7.75 9.30 -10.97
N GLN A 274 -7.10 9.89 -9.98
CA GLN A 274 -5.86 10.63 -10.14
C GLN A 274 -4.63 9.73 -9.92
N THR A 275 -3.46 10.22 -10.30
CA THR A 275 -2.15 9.65 -9.91
C THR A 275 -1.56 10.43 -8.73
N PRO A 276 -0.63 9.83 -7.96
CA PRO A 276 0.12 10.57 -6.95
C PRO A 276 0.81 11.81 -7.56
N PRO A 277 0.86 12.95 -6.83
CA PRO A 277 0.42 13.15 -5.44
C PRO A 277 -1.05 13.56 -5.28
N ARG A 278 -1.86 13.61 -6.35
CA ARG A 278 -3.29 13.98 -6.31
C ARG A 278 -4.21 12.80 -5.93
N SER A 279 -3.63 11.64 -5.68
CA SER A 279 -4.26 10.51 -5.01
C SER A 279 -3.23 9.81 -4.13
N GLY A 280 -3.71 9.14 -3.08
CA GLY A 280 -2.84 8.40 -2.18
C GLY A 280 -3.60 7.79 -1.01
N SER A 281 -2.83 7.27 -0.05
CA SER A 281 -3.36 6.65 1.16
C SER A 281 -2.56 7.08 2.37
N ILE A 282 -3.27 7.31 3.47
CA ILE A 282 -2.72 7.74 4.75
C ILE A 282 -3.01 6.64 5.77
N LEU A 283 -1.98 6.11 6.41
CA LEU A 283 -2.13 5.07 7.43
C LEU A 283 -2.68 5.67 8.73
N ILE A 284 -3.75 5.08 9.23
CA ILE A 284 -4.42 5.47 10.48
C ILE A 284 -4.29 4.35 11.49
N HIS A 285 -4.05 4.72 12.75
CA HIS A 285 -3.91 3.79 13.86
C HIS A 285 -5.06 3.96 14.86
N LEU A 286 -5.70 2.86 15.25
CA LEU A 286 -6.68 2.84 16.34
C LEU A 286 -6.17 1.93 17.46
N PRO A 287 -6.22 2.36 18.73
CA PRO A 287 -5.70 1.58 19.83
C PRO A 287 -6.60 0.36 20.05
N LYS A 288 -5.98 -0.79 20.35
CA LYS A 288 -6.76 -1.93 20.86
C LYS A 288 -7.09 -1.66 22.33
N GLU A 289 -8.31 -2.03 22.76
CA GLU A 289 -8.61 -2.09 24.19
C GLU A 289 -7.49 -2.90 24.88
N ALA A 290 -6.95 -2.34 25.96
CA ALA A 290 -5.64 -2.73 26.47
C ALA A 290 -5.55 -4.23 26.81
N GLN A 291 -5.12 -5.05 25.85
CA GLN A 291 -4.43 -6.31 26.13
C GLN A 291 -3.09 -5.91 26.72
N ARG A 292 -3.06 -5.75 28.05
CA ARG A 292 -1.98 -5.05 28.76
C ARG A 292 -0.61 -5.70 28.68
N TYR A 293 -0.44 -6.87 28.07
CA TYR A 293 0.85 -7.53 27.99
C TYR A 293 1.04 -8.27 26.67
N ALA A 294 2.16 -8.01 26.02
CA ALA A 294 2.62 -8.80 24.88
C ALA A 294 2.71 -10.28 25.31
N PRO A 295 2.30 -11.24 24.46
CA PRO A 295 2.49 -12.65 24.77
C PRO A 295 3.99 -12.89 24.96
N LEU A 296 4.37 -13.21 26.19
CA LEU A 296 5.74 -13.57 26.56
C LEU A 296 6.20 -14.66 25.57
N THR A 297 7.42 -14.52 25.04
CA THR A 297 8.07 -15.47 24.12
C THR A 297 8.39 -16.79 24.84
N LEU A 298 7.34 -17.50 25.24
CA LEU A 298 7.38 -18.81 25.87
C LEU A 298 7.20 -19.86 24.79
N ASP A 299 7.88 -20.98 24.97
CA ASP A 299 7.76 -22.13 24.08
C ASP A 299 6.33 -22.68 24.14
N VAL A 300 5.87 -23.18 23.00
CA VAL A 300 4.51 -23.69 22.83
C VAL A 300 4.15 -24.80 23.83
N PRO A 301 5.03 -25.77 24.14
CA PRO A 301 4.74 -26.78 25.17
C PRO A 301 4.50 -26.17 26.55
N VAL A 302 5.18 -25.08 26.89
CA VAL A 302 4.99 -24.39 28.19
C VAL A 302 3.65 -23.68 28.21
N LYS A 303 3.25 -23.04 27.09
CA LYS A 303 1.93 -22.42 26.96
C LYS A 303 0.81 -23.44 27.06
N ALA A 304 0.95 -24.57 26.36
CA ALA A 304 -0.01 -25.67 26.40
C ALA A 304 -0.11 -26.27 27.82
N ALA A 305 1.02 -26.47 28.51
CA ALA A 305 1.06 -26.98 29.87
C ALA A 305 0.33 -26.04 30.85
N ALA A 306 0.59 -24.74 30.76
CA ALA A 306 -0.05 -23.73 31.60
C ALA A 306 -1.57 -23.74 31.44
N LYS A 307 -2.06 -23.74 30.20
CA LYS A 307 -3.49 -23.77 29.88
C LYS A 307 -4.17 -25.07 30.32
N TYR A 308 -3.54 -26.21 30.03
CA TYR A 308 -4.07 -27.52 30.35
C TYR A 308 -4.16 -27.75 31.86
N LEU A 309 -3.11 -27.39 32.61
CA LEU A 309 -3.14 -27.49 34.06
C LEU A 309 -4.12 -26.52 34.69
N ALA A 310 -4.21 -25.28 34.20
CA ALA A 310 -5.21 -24.34 34.68
C ALA A 310 -6.64 -24.88 34.51
N TRP A 311 -6.92 -25.56 33.38
CA TRP A 311 -8.19 -26.24 33.16
C TRP A 311 -8.39 -27.44 34.10
N GLN A 312 -7.41 -28.34 34.20
CA GLN A 312 -7.53 -29.54 35.03
C GLN A 312 -7.66 -29.22 36.53
N LEU A 313 -6.84 -28.31 37.05
CA LEU A 313 -6.85 -27.95 38.46
C LEU A 313 -8.15 -27.27 38.88
N THR A 314 -8.71 -26.42 38.01
CA THR A 314 -10.01 -25.78 38.28
C THR A 314 -11.18 -26.75 38.15
N LYS A 315 -11.09 -27.74 37.26
CA LYS A 315 -12.11 -28.78 37.08
C LYS A 315 -12.11 -29.81 38.22
N LEU A 316 -10.94 -30.26 38.66
CA LEU A 316 -10.78 -31.28 39.69
C LEU A 316 -10.97 -30.71 41.10
N GLY A 317 -10.70 -29.41 41.31
CA GLY A 317 -10.76 -28.76 42.62
C GLY A 317 -9.68 -29.20 43.62
N SER A 318 -8.91 -30.24 43.29
CA SER A 318 -7.76 -30.75 44.04
C SER A 318 -6.68 -31.25 43.06
N PRO A 319 -5.39 -30.93 43.27
CA PRO A 319 -4.84 -30.12 44.38
C PRO A 319 -5.22 -28.64 44.24
N ASP A 320 -5.10 -27.87 45.33
CA ASP A 320 -5.21 -26.41 45.26
C ASP A 320 -4.10 -25.89 44.32
N PRO A 321 -4.43 -25.05 43.31
CA PRO A 321 -3.42 -24.38 42.50
C PRO A 321 -2.29 -23.72 43.31
N HIS A 322 -2.58 -23.27 44.53
CA HIS A 322 -1.60 -22.69 45.44
C HIS A 322 -0.45 -23.66 45.81
N ASP A 323 -0.72 -24.95 45.95
CA ASP A 323 0.31 -25.95 46.27
C ASP A 323 1.30 -26.10 45.11
N LEU A 324 0.79 -26.08 43.87
CA LEU A 324 1.62 -26.06 42.68
C LEU A 324 2.46 -24.77 42.62
N TYR A 325 1.88 -23.61 42.93
CA TYR A 325 2.60 -22.33 42.94
C TYR A 325 3.76 -22.33 43.92
N MET A 326 3.54 -22.87 45.12
CA MET A 326 4.57 -23.02 46.14
C MET A 326 5.71 -23.89 45.63
N LYS A 327 5.43 -25.05 45.02
CA LYS A 327 6.49 -25.92 44.48
C LYS A 327 7.23 -25.32 43.29
N LEU A 328 6.53 -24.64 42.37
CA LEU A 328 7.18 -23.93 41.25
C LEU A 328 8.12 -22.83 41.73
N CYS A 329 7.77 -22.16 42.84
CA CYS A 329 8.58 -21.10 43.44
C CYS A 329 9.56 -21.60 44.52
N GLU A 330 9.85 -22.91 44.57
CA GLU A 330 10.79 -23.50 45.54
C GLU A 330 10.41 -23.14 47.00
N ASP A 331 9.11 -23.19 47.29
CA ASP A 331 8.47 -22.85 48.57
C ASP A 331 8.70 -21.39 49.05
N ASN A 332 9.08 -20.48 48.13
CA ASN A 332 9.27 -19.06 48.42
C ASN A 332 7.95 -18.26 48.42
N LYS A 333 7.36 -18.09 49.63
CA LYS A 333 6.10 -17.37 49.84
C LYS A 333 6.08 -15.94 49.25
N ARG A 334 7.20 -15.21 49.30
CA ARG A 334 7.27 -13.83 48.79
C ARG A 334 7.16 -13.82 47.26
N LYS A 335 7.85 -14.73 46.56
CA LYS A 335 7.76 -14.87 45.11
C LYS A 335 6.35 -15.27 44.68
N VAL A 336 5.74 -16.24 45.37
CA VAL A 336 4.35 -16.66 45.11
C VAL A 336 3.38 -15.50 45.26
N HIS A 337 3.49 -14.72 46.34
CA HIS A 337 2.61 -13.58 46.57
C HIS A 337 2.70 -12.53 45.44
N VAL A 338 3.93 -12.18 45.01
CA VAL A 338 4.15 -11.22 43.93
C VAL A 338 3.56 -11.72 42.60
N LEU A 339 3.81 -12.98 42.24
CA LEU A 339 3.30 -13.57 41.01
C LEU A 339 1.78 -13.76 41.03
N LYS A 340 1.20 -14.14 42.18
CA LYS A 340 -0.25 -14.28 42.35
C LYS A 340 -0.97 -12.93 42.23
N ASN A 341 -0.43 -11.87 42.85
CA ASN A 341 -1.00 -10.53 42.71
C ASN A 341 -0.96 -10.04 41.26
N ARG A 342 0.11 -10.37 40.52
CA ARG A 342 0.19 -10.07 39.09
C ARG A 342 -0.86 -10.87 38.31
N ALA A 343 -0.92 -12.17 38.52
CA ALA A 343 -1.88 -13.04 37.84
C ALA A 343 -3.34 -12.65 38.11
N ASN A 344 -3.68 -12.24 39.33
CA ASN A 344 -5.01 -11.74 39.69
C ASN A 344 -5.39 -10.41 39.02
N ARG A 345 -4.40 -9.62 38.57
CA ARG A 345 -4.65 -8.42 37.76
C ARG A 345 -4.81 -8.76 36.28
N GLU A 346 -4.29 -9.90 35.84
CA GLU A 346 -4.30 -10.37 34.45
C GLU A 346 -5.51 -11.26 34.15
N GLY A 347 -5.93 -12.10 35.10
CA GLY A 347 -7.06 -13.01 34.98
C GLY A 347 -8.34 -12.49 35.63
N ASN A 348 -9.48 -12.75 34.98
CA ASN A 348 -10.81 -12.47 35.54
C ASN A 348 -11.53 -13.73 36.05
N THR A 349 -10.89 -14.90 35.94
CA THR A 349 -11.37 -16.20 36.42
C THR A 349 -10.23 -16.98 37.05
N ASP A 350 -10.53 -17.93 37.94
CA ASP A 350 -9.51 -18.77 38.60
C ASP A 350 -8.61 -19.50 37.60
N ARG A 351 -9.19 -19.96 36.48
CA ARG A 351 -8.45 -20.57 35.38
C ARG A 351 -7.43 -19.60 34.77
N LYS A 352 -7.87 -18.39 34.39
CA LYS A 352 -6.97 -17.40 33.79
C LYS A 352 -5.93 -16.89 34.78
N CYS A 353 -6.27 -16.76 36.06
CA CYS A 353 -5.31 -16.46 37.11
C CYS A 353 -4.25 -17.58 37.23
N CYS A 354 -4.66 -18.85 37.17
CA CYS A 354 -3.73 -19.96 37.22
C CYS A 354 -2.81 -20.02 36.00
N GLU A 355 -3.36 -19.85 34.80
CA GLU A 355 -2.59 -19.77 33.56
C GLU A 355 -1.57 -18.62 33.62
N ALA A 356 -2.03 -17.41 33.95
CA ALA A 356 -1.20 -16.21 34.05
C ALA A 356 -0.07 -16.38 35.08
N PHE A 357 -0.32 -17.07 36.19
CA PHE A 357 0.70 -17.40 37.18
C PHE A 357 1.80 -18.27 36.58
N ILE A 358 1.44 -19.41 35.96
CA ILE A 358 2.40 -20.37 35.39
C ILE A 358 3.20 -19.70 34.26
N MET A 359 2.55 -18.93 33.40
CA MET A 359 3.21 -18.17 32.32
C MET A 359 4.17 -17.11 32.88
N SER A 360 3.75 -16.37 33.90
CA SER A 360 4.59 -15.35 34.56
C SER A 360 5.80 -15.99 35.23
N TRP A 361 5.62 -17.11 35.94
CA TRP A 361 6.72 -17.89 36.51
C TRP A 361 7.69 -18.36 35.42
N ALA A 362 7.19 -18.98 34.36
CA ALA A 362 7.99 -19.51 33.27
C ALA A 362 8.80 -18.42 32.55
N SER A 363 8.27 -17.19 32.46
CA SER A 363 8.96 -16.07 31.82
C SER A 363 10.17 -15.54 32.58
N GLN A 364 10.20 -15.74 33.91
CA GLN A 364 11.32 -15.34 34.76
C GLN A 364 12.43 -16.38 34.80
N ARG A 365 12.22 -17.57 34.23
CA ARG A 365 13.19 -18.67 34.19
C ARG A 365 14.10 -18.58 32.96
N PRO A 366 15.37 -19.02 33.06
CA PRO A 366 16.31 -19.05 31.94
C PRO A 366 15.73 -19.74 30.70
N LYS A 367 16.09 -19.25 29.50
CA LYS A 367 15.58 -19.80 28.22
C LYS A 367 16.00 -21.24 27.95
N GLN A 368 17.14 -21.66 28.49
CA GLN A 368 17.71 -23.01 28.28
C GLN A 368 17.07 -24.08 29.20
N GLU A 369 16.30 -23.65 30.20
CA GLU A 369 15.64 -24.58 31.12
C GLU A 369 14.44 -25.24 30.43
N ASN A 370 14.30 -26.57 30.58
CA ASN A 370 13.10 -27.26 30.15
C ASN A 370 11.97 -27.04 31.17
N LYS A 371 11.31 -25.89 31.02
CA LYS A 371 10.26 -25.41 31.95
C LYS A 371 9.08 -26.39 32.04
N ALA A 372 8.77 -27.13 30.98
CA ALA A 372 7.72 -28.14 30.99
C ALA A 372 8.07 -29.30 31.94
N ILE A 373 9.32 -29.78 31.93
CA ILE A 373 9.79 -30.80 32.86
C ILE A 373 9.70 -30.30 34.30
N THR A 374 10.13 -29.06 34.57
CA THR A 374 10.05 -28.47 35.92
C THR A 374 8.61 -28.40 36.45
N ILE A 375 7.62 -28.12 35.58
CA ILE A 375 6.20 -28.18 35.92
C ILE A 375 5.77 -29.61 36.30
N LEU A 376 6.15 -30.61 35.50
CA LEU A 376 5.83 -32.02 35.77
C LEU A 376 6.46 -32.51 37.08
N GLU A 377 7.69 -32.09 37.37
CA GLU A 377 8.36 -32.40 38.64
C GLU A 377 7.67 -31.75 39.83
N ALA A 378 7.18 -30.51 39.69
CA ALA A 378 6.42 -29.83 40.73
C ALA A 378 5.12 -30.57 41.07
N LEU A 379 4.41 -31.10 40.06
CA LEU A 379 3.22 -31.94 40.25
C LEU A 379 3.54 -33.24 41.02
N LYS A 380 4.65 -33.91 40.68
CA LYS A 380 5.09 -35.11 41.41
C LYS A 380 5.41 -34.79 42.88
N LYS A 381 6.01 -33.63 43.17
CA LYS A 381 6.34 -33.18 44.53
C LYS A 381 5.12 -32.86 45.40
N ILE A 382 3.96 -32.58 44.82
CA ILE A 382 2.68 -32.42 45.54
C ILE A 382 1.83 -33.68 45.54
N SER A 383 2.44 -34.85 45.31
CA SER A 383 1.77 -36.16 45.28
C SER A 383 0.71 -36.32 44.18
N GLN A 384 0.80 -35.54 43.10
CA GLN A 384 -0.11 -35.59 41.95
C GLN A 384 0.50 -36.34 40.77
N GLU A 385 0.90 -37.60 41.01
CA GLU A 385 1.60 -38.40 40.01
C GLU A 385 0.70 -38.76 38.81
N SER A 386 -0.60 -38.98 39.05
CA SER A 386 -1.58 -39.23 37.99
C SER A 386 -1.70 -38.04 37.04
N LEU A 387 -1.90 -36.83 37.59
CA LEU A 387 -2.01 -35.60 36.81
C LEU A 387 -0.70 -35.27 36.09
N ALA A 388 0.45 -35.55 36.70
CA ALA A 388 1.75 -35.39 36.04
C ALA A 388 1.88 -36.32 34.82
N LYS A 389 1.48 -37.59 34.93
CA LYS A 389 1.50 -38.55 33.80
C LYS A 389 0.53 -38.14 32.69
N GLU A 390 -0.67 -37.71 33.05
CA GLU A 390 -1.67 -37.22 32.09
C GLU A 390 -1.18 -35.98 31.34
N THR A 391 -0.62 -35.02 32.08
CA THR A 391 -0.04 -33.80 31.51
C THR A 391 1.15 -34.10 30.59
N ASP A 392 2.04 -35.01 30.99
CA ASP A 392 3.16 -35.43 30.13
C ASP A 392 2.65 -36.06 28.82
N SER A 393 1.67 -36.97 28.91
CA SER A 393 1.03 -37.57 27.73
C SER A 393 0.35 -36.52 26.84
N PHE A 394 -0.30 -35.52 27.43
CA PHE A 394 -0.91 -34.41 26.70
C PHE A 394 0.12 -33.53 25.97
N LEU A 395 1.31 -33.36 26.54
CA LEU A 395 2.35 -32.51 25.97
C LEU A 395 3.18 -33.19 24.88
N MET A 396 3.21 -34.53 24.82
CA MET A 396 3.96 -35.29 23.81
C MET A 396 3.69 -34.84 22.35
N PRO A 397 2.42 -34.59 21.94
CA PRO A 397 2.12 -34.01 20.63
C PRO A 397 2.76 -32.65 20.36
N PHE A 398 2.93 -31.80 21.39
CA PHE A 398 3.45 -30.43 21.27
C PHE A 398 4.98 -30.38 21.25
N THR A 399 5.65 -31.33 21.92
CA THR A 399 7.11 -31.37 21.98
C THR A 399 7.70 -31.97 20.71
N ASN A 400 7.24 -33.16 20.31
CA ASN A 400 7.82 -33.92 19.19
C ASN A 400 6.78 -34.51 18.23
N GLY A 401 5.48 -34.27 18.46
CA GLY A 401 4.40 -34.83 17.64
C GLY A 401 3.84 -33.88 16.59
N SER A 402 2.58 -34.13 16.20
CA SER A 402 1.87 -33.39 15.16
C SER A 402 1.59 -31.92 15.50
N LEU A 403 1.64 -31.54 16.79
CA LEU A 403 1.41 -30.17 17.27
C LEU A 403 2.71 -29.41 17.54
N SER A 404 3.87 -30.00 17.27
CA SER A 404 5.15 -29.33 17.40
C SER A 404 5.33 -28.23 16.33
N ASP A 405 6.16 -27.23 16.62
CA ASP A 405 6.45 -26.15 15.66
C ASP A 405 6.97 -26.67 14.33
N LYS A 406 7.74 -27.76 14.35
CA LYS A 406 8.25 -28.41 13.14
C LYS A 406 7.12 -29.01 12.30
N SER A 407 6.22 -29.76 12.94
CA SER A 407 5.09 -30.41 12.24
C SER A 407 4.09 -29.40 11.72
N ILE A 408 3.74 -28.39 12.52
CA ILE A 408 2.78 -27.33 12.14
C ILE A 408 3.31 -26.51 10.95
N LYS A 409 4.61 -26.20 10.90
CA LYS A 409 5.26 -25.59 9.73
C LYS A 409 5.26 -26.51 8.50
N ALA A 410 5.46 -27.81 8.68
CA ALA A 410 5.41 -28.75 7.56
C ALA A 410 3.99 -28.90 7.01
N PHE A 411 2.98 -28.87 7.87
CA PHE A 411 1.58 -28.91 7.50
C PHE A 411 1.13 -27.63 6.79
N SER A 412 1.57 -26.47 7.25
CA SER A 412 1.17 -25.18 6.66
C SER A 412 1.54 -25.05 5.19
N VAL A 413 2.71 -25.58 4.79
CA VAL A 413 3.14 -25.62 3.38
C VAL A 413 2.21 -26.49 2.53
N LYS A 414 1.78 -27.65 3.05
CA LYS A 414 0.88 -28.57 2.32
C LYS A 414 -0.55 -28.05 2.22
N LEU A 415 -0.95 -27.22 3.18
CA LEU A 415 -2.32 -26.72 3.33
C LEU A 415 -2.52 -25.33 2.73
N GLU A 416 -1.52 -24.77 2.05
CA GLU A 416 -1.54 -23.40 1.53
C GLU A 416 -2.81 -23.07 0.73
N GLN A 417 -3.29 -23.98 -0.12
CA GLN A 417 -4.47 -23.75 -0.95
C GLN A 417 -5.80 -24.13 -0.27
N LYS A 418 -5.74 -24.82 0.87
CA LYS A 418 -6.92 -25.39 1.56
C LYS A 418 -7.03 -24.92 3.01
N TRP A 419 -6.34 -23.84 3.36
CA TRP A 419 -6.27 -23.34 4.73
C TRP A 419 -7.64 -22.84 5.24
N GLU A 420 -8.49 -22.30 4.36
CA GLU A 420 -9.85 -21.88 4.70
C GLU A 420 -10.73 -23.06 5.11
N ILE A 421 -10.73 -24.12 4.28
CA ILE A 421 -11.48 -25.36 4.57
C ILE A 421 -10.98 -25.98 5.88
N LEU A 422 -9.68 -25.91 6.14
CA LEU A 422 -9.13 -26.34 7.42
C LEU A 422 -9.64 -25.46 8.57
N ALA A 423 -9.60 -24.14 8.43
CA ALA A 423 -10.07 -23.21 9.45
C ALA A 423 -11.54 -23.46 9.80
N GLU A 424 -12.40 -23.63 8.80
CA GLU A 424 -13.81 -23.98 8.99
C GLU A 424 -13.98 -25.30 9.75
N LYS A 425 -13.23 -26.35 9.36
CA LYS A 425 -13.26 -27.65 10.05
C LYS A 425 -12.72 -27.59 11.49
N LEU A 426 -11.82 -26.65 11.78
CA LEU A 426 -11.29 -26.40 13.12
C LEU A 426 -12.19 -25.49 13.96
N GLY A 427 -13.30 -24.99 13.40
CA GLY A 427 -14.31 -24.22 14.12
C GLY A 427 -14.13 -22.70 14.07
N PHE A 428 -13.27 -22.17 13.19
CA PHE A 428 -13.13 -20.73 13.00
C PHE A 428 -14.33 -20.17 12.24
N ASN A 429 -14.78 -18.97 12.64
CA ASN A 429 -15.86 -18.27 11.97
C ASN A 429 -15.35 -17.41 10.79
N ASP A 430 -16.28 -16.95 9.95
CA ASP A 430 -15.97 -16.13 8.76
C ASP A 430 -15.20 -14.85 9.10
N GLU A 431 -15.46 -14.22 10.24
CA GLU A 431 -14.76 -13.00 10.66
C GLU A 431 -13.29 -13.27 10.98
N GLN A 432 -13.01 -14.38 11.67
CA GLN A 432 -11.66 -14.83 11.98
C GLN A 432 -10.90 -15.28 10.72
N ILE A 433 -11.59 -15.92 9.77
CA ILE A 433 -11.00 -16.29 8.47
C ILE A 433 -10.69 -15.02 7.65
N LYS A 434 -11.62 -14.07 7.58
CA LYS A 434 -11.39 -12.77 6.92
C LYS A 434 -10.26 -11.96 7.57
N ALA A 435 -10.09 -12.06 8.89
CA ALA A 435 -8.97 -11.42 9.58
C ALA A 435 -7.60 -11.93 9.09
N MET A 436 -7.49 -13.23 8.76
CA MET A 436 -6.24 -13.80 8.24
C MET A 436 -5.84 -13.24 6.88
N TYR A 437 -6.81 -12.82 6.06
CA TYR A 437 -6.52 -12.11 4.81
C TYR A 437 -5.93 -10.72 5.03
N MET A 438 -6.29 -10.06 6.13
CA MET A 438 -5.76 -8.75 6.49
C MET A 438 -4.35 -8.84 7.12
N ASP A 439 -4.07 -9.94 7.82
CA ASP A 439 -2.84 -10.10 8.60
C ASP A 439 -1.69 -10.72 7.81
N PHE A 440 -2.00 -11.51 6.77
CA PHE A 440 -1.01 -12.33 6.07
C PHE A 440 -1.25 -12.37 4.56
N ASP A 441 -0.17 -12.23 3.79
CA ASP A 441 -0.24 -12.13 2.32
C ASP A 441 -0.39 -13.48 1.61
N ASN A 442 0.16 -14.57 2.18
CA ASN A 442 0.18 -15.89 1.53
C ASN A 442 -0.56 -16.97 2.34
N GLY A 443 -1.04 -18.00 1.63
CA GLY A 443 -1.83 -19.07 2.22
C GLY A 443 -1.04 -19.94 3.20
N THR A 444 0.26 -20.12 2.98
CA THR A 444 1.15 -20.84 3.92
C THR A 444 1.18 -20.17 5.30
N MET A 445 1.31 -18.85 5.37
CA MET A 445 1.31 -18.09 6.62
C MET A 445 -0.06 -18.13 7.28
N ARG A 446 -1.15 -18.00 6.51
CA ARG A 446 -2.51 -18.13 7.04
C ARG A 446 -2.74 -19.51 7.64
N ALA A 447 -2.34 -20.58 6.96
CA ALA A 447 -2.41 -21.95 7.47
C ALA A 447 -1.60 -22.13 8.76
N LEU A 448 -0.38 -21.59 8.80
CA LEU A 448 0.49 -21.64 9.98
C LEU A 448 -0.18 -20.97 11.18
N HIS A 449 -0.70 -19.76 11.00
CA HIS A 449 -1.31 -18.98 12.07
C HIS A 449 -2.65 -19.53 12.55
N ILE A 450 -3.46 -20.10 11.66
CA ILE A 450 -4.68 -20.83 12.04
C ILE A 450 -4.33 -22.04 12.90
N LEU A 451 -3.36 -22.85 12.47
CA LEU A 451 -2.91 -24.03 13.22
C LEU A 451 -2.29 -23.65 14.58
N ASP A 452 -1.51 -22.56 14.63
CA ASP A 452 -0.90 -22.07 15.86
C ASP A 452 -1.93 -21.49 16.84
N ARG A 453 -2.91 -20.74 16.32
CA ARG A 453 -4.03 -20.21 17.12
C ARG A 453 -4.89 -21.35 17.66
N TRP A 454 -5.27 -22.30 16.80
CA TRP A 454 -6.11 -23.43 17.17
C TRP A 454 -5.48 -24.29 18.26
N ARG A 455 -4.21 -24.71 18.11
CA ARG A 455 -3.56 -25.63 19.06
C ARG A 455 -3.40 -25.06 20.47
N LEU A 456 -3.53 -23.74 20.64
CA LEU A 456 -3.43 -23.04 21.92
C LEU A 456 -4.77 -22.44 22.37
N GLU A 457 -5.86 -22.66 21.64
CA GLU A 457 -7.19 -22.16 22.02
C GLU A 457 -7.75 -22.95 23.20
N ASP A 458 -8.50 -22.29 24.09
CA ASP A 458 -9.01 -22.92 25.32
C ASP A 458 -9.90 -24.12 25.02
N SER A 459 -10.79 -24.00 24.03
CA SER A 459 -11.65 -25.09 23.54
C SER A 459 -10.85 -26.29 23.01
N THR A 460 -9.71 -26.04 22.37
CA THR A 460 -8.82 -27.07 21.84
C THR A 460 -8.04 -27.75 22.95
N ILE A 461 -7.53 -26.99 23.92
CA ILE A 461 -6.82 -27.53 25.09
C ILE A 461 -7.73 -28.46 25.90
N GLU A 462 -9.02 -28.13 25.98
CA GLU A 462 -10.04 -28.93 26.67
C GLU A 462 -10.32 -30.30 26.02
N LEU A 463 -9.91 -30.51 24.76
CA LEU A 463 -9.94 -31.84 24.13
C LEU A 463 -8.95 -32.81 24.77
N GLY A 464 -7.96 -32.31 25.52
CA GLY A 464 -6.95 -33.13 26.18
C GLY A 464 -6.25 -34.06 25.19
N THR A 465 -6.28 -35.37 25.45
CA THR A 465 -5.61 -36.37 24.60
C THR A 465 -6.25 -36.55 23.22
N ASP A 466 -7.51 -36.13 23.03
CA ASP A 466 -8.23 -36.25 21.76
C ASP A 466 -7.84 -35.16 20.75
N ILE A 467 -7.03 -34.18 21.16
CA ILE A 467 -6.57 -33.06 20.33
C ILE A 467 -5.95 -33.52 19.00
N THR A 468 -5.14 -34.59 19.04
CA THR A 468 -4.48 -35.10 17.83
C THR A 468 -5.47 -35.76 16.87
N VAL A 469 -6.46 -36.49 17.41
CA VAL A 469 -7.53 -37.12 16.64
C VAL A 469 -8.39 -36.06 15.95
N THR A 470 -8.73 -34.98 16.64
CA THR A 470 -9.50 -33.86 16.08
C THR A 470 -8.73 -33.19 14.94
N LEU A 471 -7.42 -32.92 15.13
CA LEU A 471 -6.60 -32.38 14.06
C LEU A 471 -6.53 -33.32 12.85
N THR A 472 -6.30 -34.62 13.06
CA THR A 472 -6.25 -35.61 11.98
C THR A 472 -7.56 -35.69 11.21
N LYS A 473 -8.70 -35.65 11.90
CA LYS A 473 -10.03 -35.61 11.26
C LYS A 473 -10.23 -34.35 10.42
N ALA A 474 -9.83 -33.19 10.93
CA ALA A 474 -9.93 -31.92 10.21
C ALA A 474 -9.06 -31.93 8.94
N MET A 475 -7.84 -32.47 9.03
CA MET A 475 -6.90 -32.56 7.91
C MET A 475 -7.25 -33.65 6.90
N ASN A 476 -8.14 -34.59 7.23
CA ASN A 476 -8.52 -35.68 6.34
C ASN A 476 -9.16 -35.13 5.05
N GLY A 477 -8.62 -35.55 3.89
CA GLY A 477 -8.99 -35.06 2.56
C GLY A 477 -8.40 -33.69 2.17
N LEU A 478 -7.61 -33.06 3.05
CA LEU A 478 -6.94 -31.78 2.77
C LEU A 478 -5.47 -31.96 2.38
N MET A 479 -4.76 -32.83 3.10
CA MET A 479 -3.43 -33.32 2.72
C MET A 479 -3.53 -34.40 1.63
#